data_AF-A0A2H0CH07-F1
#
_entry.id   AF-A0A2H0CH07-F1
#
_cell.length_a   1.000
_cell.length_b   1.000
_cell.length_c   1.000
_cell.angle_alpha   90.00
_cell.angle_beta   90.00
_cell.angle_gamma   90.00
#
_symmetry.space_group_name_H-M   'P 1'
#
loop_
_entity.id
_entity.type
_entity.pdbx_description
1 polymer ?
#
loop_
_entity_poly.entity_id
_entity_poly.type
_entity_poly.pdbx_seq_one_letter_code
_entity_poly.pdbx_strand_id
1 'polypeptide(L)'
;REFIEEVCKILNIDIKWSGKGLNEKGIDKKTGSIIIEINPKYFRPNEVSSLCGDSSRARKILNWKPKCNFKELVRIMVEADFKKEKNN
;
A
#
# COMPACT_ATOMS: atom_id res chain seq x y z
N ARG A 1 4.53 2.31 3.65
CA ARG A 1 5.34 1.11 3.33
C ARG A 1 4.52 -0.16 3.35
N GLU A 2 3.78 -0.47 4.42
CA GLU A 2 3.01 -1.72 4.52
C GLU A 2 2.10 -2.03 3.32
N PHE A 3 1.41 -1.02 2.78
CA PHE A 3 0.59 -1.19 1.57
C PHE A 3 1.40 -1.73 0.38
N ILE A 4 2.58 -1.15 0.13
CA ILE A 4 3.50 -1.57 -0.92
C ILE A 4 3.97 -3.00 -0.68
N GLU A 5 4.31 -3.35 0.56
CA GLU A 5 4.80 -4.68 0.90
C GLU A 5 3.73 -5.76 0.70
N GLU A 6 2.46 -5.49 1.03
CA GLU A 6 1.36 -6.41 0.73
C GLU A 6 1.12 -6.54 -0.77
N VAL A 7 1.22 -5.45 -1.55
CA VAL A 7 1.17 -5.51 -3.02
C VAL A 7 2.30 -6.39 -3.57
N CYS A 8 3.53 -6.19 -3.11
CA CYS A 8 4.69 -6.99 -3.52
C CYS A 8 4.50 -8.48 -3.21
N LYS A 9 3.90 -8.84 -2.07
CA LYS A 9 3.57 -10.24 -1.75
C LYS A 9 2.61 -10.85 -2.76
N ILE A 10 1.54 -10.12 -3.12
CA ILE A 10 0.55 -10.59 -4.11
C ILE A 10 1.20 -10.78 -5.48
N LEU A 11 2.11 -9.88 -5.87
CA LEU A 11 2.83 -9.93 -7.14
C LEU A 11 4.08 -10.84 -7.12
N ASN A 12 4.33 -11.56 -6.03
CA ASN A 12 5.51 -12.41 -5.84
C ASN A 12 6.86 -11.66 -6.05
N ILE A 13 6.91 -10.40 -5.63
CA ILE A 13 8.11 -9.55 -5.62
C ILE A 13 8.72 -9.59 -4.22
N ASP A 14 10.01 -9.94 -4.11
CA ASP A 14 10.72 -9.93 -2.82
C ASP A 14 11.37 -8.56 -2.61
N ILE A 15 10.60 -7.62 -2.07
CA ILE A 15 11.06 -6.24 -1.88
C ILE A 15 12.02 -6.10 -0.69
N LYS A 16 13.12 -5.39 -0.92
CA LYS A 16 14.09 -4.94 0.09
C LYS A 16 14.20 -3.42 0.07
N TRP A 17 14.11 -2.81 1.24
CA TRP A 17 14.37 -1.39 1.40
C TRP A 17 15.86 -1.13 1.64
N SER A 18 16.42 -0.15 0.93
CA SER A 18 17.81 0.30 1.06
C SER A 18 17.87 1.83 1.06
N GLY A 19 18.74 2.42 1.87
CA GLY A 19 18.82 3.88 2.05
C GLY A 19 17.90 4.41 3.15
N LYS A 20 17.78 5.73 3.25
CA LYS A 20 16.95 6.45 4.25
C LYS A 20 16.45 7.77 3.67
N GLY A 21 15.29 8.24 4.15
CA GLY A 21 14.70 9.52 3.72
C GLY A 21 14.48 9.55 2.21
N LEU A 22 14.83 10.66 1.55
CA LEU A 22 14.68 10.80 0.10
C LEU A 22 15.53 9.81 -0.72
N ASN A 23 16.59 9.24 -0.12
CA ASN A 23 17.45 8.26 -0.78
C ASN A 23 16.99 6.82 -0.56
N GLU A 24 15.86 6.60 0.10
CA GLU A 24 15.30 5.26 0.27
C GLU A 24 14.75 4.72 -1.05
N LYS A 25 15.07 3.45 -1.33
CA LYS A 25 14.67 2.72 -2.53
C LYS A 25 14.10 1.35 -2.17
N GLY A 26 13.11 0.91 -2.93
CA GLY A 26 12.60 -0.46 -2.92
C GLY A 26 13.22 -1.25 -4.08
N ILE A 27 13.96 -2.31 -3.75
CA ILE A 27 14.69 -3.15 -4.70
C ILE A 27 14.07 -4.55 -4.67
N ASP A 28 13.74 -5.11 -5.83
CA ASP A 28 13.35 -6.52 -5.92
C ASP A 28 14.61 -7.40 -5.83
N LYS A 29 14.69 -8.26 -4.81
CA LYS A 29 15.86 -9.14 -4.61
C LYS A 29 16.05 -10.13 -5.76
N LYS A 30 14.97 -10.54 -6.45
CA LYS A 30 15.06 -11.55 -7.50
C LYS A 30 15.73 -11.00 -8.75
N THR A 31 15.40 -9.76 -9.12
CA THR A 31 15.89 -9.13 -10.34
C THR A 31 17.05 -8.17 -10.09
N GLY A 32 17.24 -7.68 -8.86
CA GLY A 32 18.19 -6.62 -8.53
C GLY A 32 17.72 -5.23 -8.94
N SER A 33 16.54 -5.12 -9.55
CA SER A 33 16.01 -3.86 -10.08
C SER A 33 15.43 -2.98 -8.99
N ILE A 34 15.67 -1.68 -9.10
CA ILE A 34 14.96 -0.66 -8.31
C ILE A 34 13.56 -0.53 -8.90
N ILE A 35 12.55 -0.79 -8.08
CA ILE A 35 11.14 -0.72 -8.46
C ILE A 35 10.40 0.44 -7.79
N ILE A 36 10.99 1.05 -6.75
CA ILE A 36 10.39 2.16 -5.98
C ILE A 36 11.47 3.16 -5.61
N GLU A 37 11.18 4.43 -5.83
CA GLU A 37 12.01 5.58 -5.40
C GLU A 37 11.12 6.67 -4.79
N ILE A 38 11.72 7.48 -3.91
CA ILE A 38 11.01 8.58 -3.25
C ILE A 38 11.30 9.88 -4.00
N ASN A 39 10.24 10.56 -4.44
CA ASN A 39 10.36 11.87 -5.08
C ASN A 39 9.78 12.96 -4.16
N PRO A 40 10.56 14.00 -3.81
CA PRO A 40 10.12 15.10 -2.95
C PRO A 40 8.88 15.84 -3.47
N LYS A 41 8.61 15.80 -4.79
CA LYS A 41 7.42 16.41 -5.40
C LYS A 41 6.10 15.87 -4.85
N TYR A 42 6.07 14.64 -4.32
CA TYR A 42 4.86 14.04 -3.77
C TYR A 42 4.62 14.37 -2.29
N PHE A 43 5.54 15.08 -1.63
CA PHE A 43 5.40 15.46 -0.23
C PHE A 43 4.45 16.66 -0.11
N ARG A 44 3.57 16.62 0.90
CA ARG A 44 2.69 17.75 1.19
C ARG A 44 3.39 18.72 2.16
N PRO A 45 3.20 20.04 2.02
CA PRO A 45 3.74 21.02 2.97
C PRO A 45 3.31 20.77 4.41
N ASN A 46 2.10 20.25 4.61
CA ASN A 46 1.55 19.86 5.90
C ASN A 46 1.20 18.37 5.86
N GLU A 47 2.03 17.55 6.49
CA GLU A 47 1.80 16.11 6.60
C GLU A 47 0.98 15.75 7.86
N VAL A 48 0.10 14.75 7.71
CA VAL A 48 -0.63 14.16 8.83
C VAL A 48 0.04 12.83 9.15
N SER A 49 0.62 12.71 10.35
CA SER A 49 1.46 11.55 10.70
C SER A 49 0.68 10.26 10.90
N SER A 50 -0.57 10.32 11.39
CA SER A 50 -1.40 9.14 11.61
C SER A 50 -2.89 9.48 11.64
N LEU A 51 -3.71 8.56 11.12
CA LEU A 51 -5.16 8.63 11.19
C LEU A 51 -5.70 7.27 11.64
N CYS A 52 -6.45 7.27 12.75
CA CYS A 52 -7.12 6.09 13.26
C CYS A 52 -8.50 6.49 13.81
N GLY A 53 -9.57 6.08 13.12
CA GLY A 53 -10.94 6.45 13.51
C GLY A 53 -11.59 5.41 14.43
N ASP A 54 -12.24 5.86 15.51
CA ASP A 54 -13.11 5.00 16.32
C ASP A 54 -14.55 5.00 15.80
N SER A 55 -14.98 3.85 15.29
CA SER A 55 -16.36 3.61 14.80
C SER A 55 -17.28 2.96 15.87
N SER A 56 -16.94 3.04 17.16
CA SER A 56 -17.72 2.45 18.26
C SER A 56 -19.17 2.92 18.30
N ARG A 57 -19.42 4.22 18.06
CA ARG A 57 -20.77 4.79 18.01
C ARG A 57 -21.61 4.21 16.87
N ALA A 58 -21.04 4.09 15.67
CA ALA A 58 -21.72 3.50 14.52
C ALA A 58 -22.03 2.02 14.73
N ARG A 59 -21.11 1.26 15.34
CA ARG A 59 -21.35 -0.14 15.73
C ARG A 59 -22.54 -0.28 16.68
N LYS A 60 -22.65 0.61 17.68
CA LYS A 60 -23.72 0.55 18.69
C LYS A 60 -25.09 0.95 18.14
N ILE A 61 -25.16 2.05 17.40
CA ILE A 61 -26.43 2.65 16.98
C ILE A 61 -26.94 2.05 15.67
N LEU A 62 -26.04 1.78 14.73
CA LEU A 62 -26.40 1.38 13.36
C LEU A 62 -26.16 -0.11 13.11
N ASN A 63 -25.63 -0.85 14.09
CA ASN A 63 -25.12 -2.22 13.91
C ASN A 63 -24.14 -2.34 12.72
N TRP A 64 -23.45 -1.25 12.38
CA TRP A 64 -22.58 -1.18 11.22
C TRP A 64 -21.19 -1.75 11.55
N LYS A 65 -20.63 -2.56 10.65
CA LYS A 65 -19.26 -3.08 10.72
C LYS A 65 -18.60 -3.06 9.34
N PRO A 66 -17.28 -2.78 9.24
CA PRO A 66 -16.55 -2.88 7.98
C PRO A 66 -16.55 -4.34 7.51
N LYS A 67 -16.81 -4.54 6.22
CA LYS A 67 -16.82 -5.88 5.60
C LYS A 67 -15.48 -6.27 4.98
N CYS A 68 -14.69 -5.27 4.58
CA CYS A 68 -13.41 -5.46 3.93
C CYS A 68 -12.28 -5.08 4.90
N ASN A 69 -11.28 -5.94 5.04
CA ASN A 69 -10.09 -5.66 5.81
C ASN A 69 -8.96 -5.13 4.91
N PHE A 70 -7.88 -4.65 5.52
CA PHE A 70 -6.74 -4.07 4.80
C PHE A 70 -6.15 -4.99 3.72
N LYS A 71 -5.86 -6.25 4.06
CA LYS A 71 -5.23 -7.20 3.12
C LYS A 71 -6.17 -7.55 1.97
N GLU A 72 -7.45 -7.72 2.27
CA GLU A 72 -8.47 -7.97 1.26
C GLU A 72 -8.63 -6.79 0.30
N LEU A 73 -8.60 -5.56 0.81
CA LEU A 73 -8.65 -4.35 -0.01
C LEU A 73 -7.46 -4.31 -0.97
N VAL A 74 -6.23 -4.51 -0.46
CA VAL A 74 -5.02 -4.53 -1.30
C VAL A 74 -5.15 -5.60 -2.39
N ARG A 75 -5.63 -6.80 -2.05
CA ARG A 75 -5.85 -7.88 -3.02
C ARG A 75 -6.83 -7.49 -4.12
N ILE A 76 -8.01 -6.97 -3.77
CA ILE A 76 -9.04 -6.58 -4.75
C ILE A 76 -8.51 -5.49 -5.69
N MET A 77 -7.75 -4.51 -5.17
CA MET A 77 -7.15 -3.45 -5.98
C MET A 77 -6.14 -4.01 -6.99
N VAL A 78 -5.19 -4.84 -6.54
CA VAL A 78 -4.15 -5.41 -7.41
C VAL A 78 -4.75 -6.33 -8.48
N GLU A 79 -5.71 -7.18 -8.11
CA GLU A 79 -6.37 -8.08 -9.06
C GLU A 79 -7.15 -7.32 -10.14
N ALA A 80 -7.83 -6.23 -9.76
CA ALA A 80 -8.56 -5.39 -10.69
C ALA A 80 -7.63 -4.71 -11.70
N ASP A 81 -6.52 -4.12 -11.24
CA ASP A 81 -5.53 -3.50 -12.11
C ASP A 81 -4.86 -4.53 -13.03
N PHE A 82 -4.50 -5.71 -12.51
CA PHE A 82 -3.88 -6.76 -13.33
C PHE A 82 -4.82 -7.29 -14.41
N LYS A 83 -6.11 -7.43 -14.09
CA LYS A 83 -7.14 -7.80 -15.07
C LYS A 83 -7.32 -6.73 -16.14
N LYS A 84 -7.26 -5.46 -15.76
CA LYS A 84 -7.37 -4.33 -16.69
C LYS A 84 -6.19 -4.31 -17.66
N GLU A 85 -4.96 -4.44 -17.17
CA GLU A 85 -3.76 -4.43 -18.01
C GLU A 85 -3.67 -5.65 -18.94
N LYS A 86 -4.14 -6.83 -18.52
CA LYS A 86 -4.21 -8.02 -19.39
C LYS A 86 -5.18 -7.90 -20.57
N ASN A 87 -6.19 -7.03 -20.45
CA ASN A 87 -7.22 -6.85 -21.48
C ASN A 87 -6.89 -5.70 -22.44
N ASN A 88 -5.78 -5.00 -22.24
CA ASN A 88 -5.22 -4.00 -23.13
C ASN A 88 -4.13 -4.64 -24.02
#